data_AF-A0A7S1G1P3-F1
#
_entry.id   AF-A0A7S1G1P3-F1
#
_cell.length_a   1.000
_cell.length_b   1.000
_cell.length_c   1.000
_cell.angle_alpha   90.00
_cell.angle_beta   90.00
_cell.angle_gamma   90.00
#
_symmetry.space_group_name_H-M   'P 1'
#
loop_
_entity.id
_entity.type
_entity.pdbx_description
1 polymer ?
#
loop_
_entity_poly.entity_id
_entity_poly.type
_entity_poly.pdbx_seq_one_letter_code
_entity_poly.pdbx_strand_id
1 'polypeptide(L)'
;ADPPYGVRERLDDSGSPPLAELFASVVSDRNDRTRLLRKGGRLVAFVPDRKDGMEQGEHFEGGLPSAELMRDAGLVLVDQKEQPLNLNFSRWLVVFDCVK
;
A
#
# COMPACT_ATOMS: atom_id res chain seq x y z
N ALA A 1 10.44 0.17 6.38
CA ALA A 1 10.16 0.11 7.83
C ALA A 1 8.90 -0.73 8.01
N ASP A 2 8.82 -1.55 9.05
CA ASP A 2 7.64 -2.39 9.35
C ASP A 2 6.65 -1.54 10.17
N PRO A 3 5.51 -1.09 9.60
CA PRO A 3 4.60 -0.19 10.30
C PRO A 3 3.93 -0.90 11.50
N PRO A 4 3.52 -0.15 12.53
CA PRO A 4 2.92 -0.74 13.73
C PRO A 4 1.53 -1.34 13.44
N TYR A 5 1.39 -2.66 13.61
CA TYR A 5 0.14 -3.42 13.42
C TYR A 5 -0.85 -3.35 14.59
N GLY A 6 -0.69 -2.39 15.48
CA GLY A 6 -1.49 -2.27 16.70
C GLY A 6 -2.39 -1.05 16.64
N VAL A 7 -3.70 -1.29 16.55
CA VAL A 7 -4.78 -0.35 16.94
C VAL A 7 -5.28 0.64 15.87
N ARG A 8 -4.55 0.94 14.79
CA ARG A 8 -5.00 1.93 13.77
C ARG A 8 -5.42 1.40 12.40
N GLU A 9 -5.27 0.11 12.13
CA GLU A 9 -5.76 -0.51 10.89
C GLU A 9 -7.13 -1.15 11.10
N ARG A 10 -8.04 -0.40 11.73
CA ARG A 10 -9.46 -0.68 11.54
C ARG A 10 -9.78 -0.29 10.11
N LEU A 11 -9.85 -1.28 9.22
CA LEU A 11 -10.43 -1.17 7.87
C LEU A 11 -11.88 -0.63 7.90
N ASP A 12 -12.46 -0.58 9.10
CA ASP A 12 -13.77 -0.07 9.48
C ASP A 12 -13.83 1.45 9.79
N ASP A 13 -12.68 2.17 9.83
CA ASP A 13 -12.68 3.64 9.96
C ASP A 13 -12.66 4.31 8.58
N SER A 14 -13.53 5.30 8.39
CA SER A 14 -13.85 6.04 7.16
C SER A 14 -12.71 6.88 6.55
N GLY A 15 -11.46 6.57 6.87
CA GLY A 15 -10.25 7.23 6.38
C GLY A 15 -9.68 6.57 5.13
N SER A 16 -8.83 7.32 4.41
CA SER A 16 -8.03 6.75 3.32
C SER A 16 -7.00 5.78 3.91
N PRO A 17 -6.71 4.62 3.28
CA PRO A 17 -5.66 3.73 3.74
C PRO A 17 -4.32 4.48 3.85
N PRO A 18 -3.47 4.23 4.87
CA PRO A 18 -2.20 4.93 5.03
C PRO A 18 -1.29 4.86 3.81
N LEU A 19 -1.34 3.75 3.06
CA LEU A 19 -0.60 3.60 1.81
C LEU A 19 -1.12 4.55 0.71
N ALA A 20 -2.43 4.81 0.66
CA ALA A 20 -3.00 5.79 -0.26
C ALA A 20 -2.61 7.23 0.13
N GLU A 21 -2.60 7.57 1.43
CA GLU A 21 -2.12 8.88 1.90
C GLU A 21 -0.64 9.12 1.56
N LEU A 22 0.20 8.08 1.70
CA LEU A 22 1.59 8.12 1.29
C LEU A 22 1.72 8.39 -0.21
N PHE A 23 0.92 7.72 -1.05
CA PHE A 23 0.95 7.95 -2.50
C PHE A 23 0.48 9.37 -2.85
N ALA A 24 -0.55 9.89 -2.18
CA ALA A 24 -1.00 11.27 -2.36
C ALA A 24 0.11 12.28 -1.99
N SER A 25 0.89 11.99 -0.95
CA SER A 25 2.06 12.80 -0.56
C SER A 25 3.16 12.77 -1.63
N VAL A 26 3.43 11.59 -2.20
CA VAL A 26 4.37 11.44 -3.34
C VAL A 26 3.88 12.18 -4.58
N VAL A 27 2.57 12.23 -4.84
CA VAL A 27 2.01 13.05 -5.92
C VAL A 27 2.26 14.54 -5.66
N SER A 28 2.01 15.01 -4.43
CA SER A 28 2.20 16.42 -4.05
C SER A 28 3.68 16.85 -4.18
N ASP A 29 4.62 16.06 -3.67
CA ASP A 29 6.05 16.41 -3.63
C ASP A 29 6.67 16.65 -5.02
N ARG A 30 6.11 16.00 -6.04
CA ARG A 30 6.59 16.09 -7.42
C ARG A 30 6.27 17.44 -8.02
N ASN A 31 5.10 17.98 -7.68
CA ASN A 31 4.69 19.31 -8.10
C ASN A 31 5.58 20.38 -7.43
N ASP A 32 6.03 20.12 -6.20
CA ASP A 32 6.81 21.05 -5.39
C ASP A 32 8.34 20.94 -5.57
N ARG A 33 8.83 20.08 -6.48
CA ARG A 33 10.26 19.76 -6.70
C ARG A 33 11.00 19.25 -5.45
N THR A 34 10.28 18.76 -4.44
CA THR A 34 10.82 18.25 -3.16
C THR A 34 10.66 16.74 -3.05
N ARG A 35 11.01 16.03 -4.14
CA ARG A 35 10.78 14.59 -4.31
C ARG A 35 11.19 13.75 -3.09
N LEU A 36 10.23 13.10 -2.43
CA LEU A 36 10.47 12.14 -1.36
C LEU A 36 11.07 10.84 -1.92
N LEU A 37 10.61 10.43 -3.11
CA LEU A 37 11.10 9.25 -3.82
C LEU A 37 11.57 9.62 -5.22
N ARG A 38 12.87 9.37 -5.49
CA ARG A 38 13.48 9.64 -6.79
C ARG A 38 13.11 8.56 -7.82
N LYS A 39 13.19 8.91 -9.10
CA LYS A 39 13.09 7.94 -10.21
C LYS A 39 14.14 6.84 -10.03
N GLY A 40 13.73 5.58 -10.19
CA GLY A 40 14.53 4.39 -9.88
C GLY A 40 14.57 4.00 -8.40
N GLY A 41 13.98 4.81 -7.52
CA GLY A 41 13.76 4.46 -6.12
C GLY A 41 12.70 3.38 -5.97
N ARG A 42 12.70 2.71 -4.82
CA ARG A 42 11.80 1.60 -4.50
C ARG A 42 11.08 1.86 -3.18
N LEU A 43 9.77 1.64 -3.18
CA LEU A 43 8.94 1.61 -1.98
C LEU A 43 8.62 0.16 -1.65
N VAL A 44 8.89 -0.24 -0.40
CA VAL A 44 8.50 -1.55 0.13
C VAL A 44 7.65 -1.32 1.36
N ALA A 45 6.46 -1.90 1.37
CA ALA A 45 5.48 -1.73 2.44
C ALA A 45 4.81 -3.06 2.78
N PHE A 46 4.31 -3.16 4.01
CA PHE A 46 3.36 -4.21 4.37
C PHE A 46 1.95 -3.65 4.34
N VAL A 47 1.00 -4.44 3.84
CA VAL A 47 -0.42 -4.10 3.80
C VAL A 47 -1.18 -5.20 4.55
N PRO A 48 -1.94 -4.87 5.61
CA PRO A 48 -2.75 -5.83 6.33
C PRO A 48 -3.89 -6.35 5.46
N ASP A 49 -4.29 -7.60 5.69
CA ASP A 49 -5.40 -8.22 4.99
C ASP A 49 -6.17 -9.13 5.95
N ARG A 50 -7.43 -8.77 6.22
CA ARG A 50 -8.33 -9.54 7.08
C ARG A 50 -9.13 -10.50 6.22
N LYS A 51 -9.04 -11.79 6.55
CA LYS A 51 -9.75 -12.88 5.87
C LYS A 51 -11.16 -13.10 6.43
N ASP A 52 -11.53 -12.36 7.47
CA ASP A 52 -12.81 -12.43 8.17
C ASP A 52 -13.94 -12.05 7.19
N GLY A 53 -14.65 -13.05 6.65
CA GLY A 53 -15.81 -12.83 5.78
C GLY A 53 -15.50 -12.68 4.28
N MET A 54 -14.25 -12.82 3.85
CA MET A 54 -13.89 -12.93 2.43
C MET A 54 -14.05 -14.38 1.97
N GLU A 55 -14.73 -14.57 0.83
CA GLU A 55 -14.73 -15.87 0.15
C GLU A 55 -13.30 -16.23 -0.28
N GLN A 56 -12.93 -17.52 -0.21
CA GLN A 56 -11.62 -17.98 -0.65
C GLN A 56 -11.40 -17.57 -2.11
N GLY A 57 -10.50 -16.60 -2.34
CA GLY A 57 -10.18 -16.09 -3.67
C GLY A 57 -10.53 -14.63 -3.92
N GLU A 58 -11.15 -13.92 -2.96
CA GLU A 58 -11.25 -12.46 -3.06
C GLU A 58 -9.88 -11.81 -2.88
N HIS A 59 -9.50 -11.00 -3.87
CA HIS A 59 -8.14 -10.52 -4.06
C HIS A 59 -7.79 -9.37 -3.12
N PHE A 60 -6.54 -9.38 -2.65
CA PHE A 60 -5.78 -8.37 -1.89
C PHE A 60 -5.91 -6.88 -2.30
N GLU A 61 -6.60 -6.57 -3.40
CA GLU A 61 -6.70 -5.23 -3.98
C GLU A 61 -7.35 -4.20 -3.04
N GLY A 62 -8.12 -4.62 -2.04
CA GLY A 62 -8.78 -3.72 -1.08
C GLY A 62 -7.82 -2.85 -0.24
N GLY A 63 -6.57 -3.26 -0.07
CA GLY A 63 -5.56 -2.51 0.69
C GLY A 63 -4.62 -1.65 -0.17
N LEU A 64 -4.73 -1.74 -1.51
CA LEU A 64 -3.85 -1.04 -2.44
C LEU A 64 -4.41 0.34 -2.85
N PRO A 65 -3.54 1.32 -3.16
CA PRO A 65 -3.98 2.57 -3.77
C PRO A 65 -4.67 2.32 -5.11
N SER A 66 -5.58 3.22 -5.52
CA SER A 66 -6.23 3.12 -6.83
C SER A 66 -5.20 3.18 -7.97
N ALA A 67 -5.51 2.54 -9.11
CA ALA A 67 -4.63 2.55 -10.29
C ALA A 67 -4.29 3.97 -10.77
N GLU A 68 -5.24 4.90 -10.66
CA GLU A 68 -5.04 6.32 -10.94
C GLU A 68 -3.99 6.93 -10.00
N LEU A 69 -4.14 6.72 -8.69
CA LEU A 69 -3.22 7.25 -7.70
C LEU A 69 -1.81 6.64 -7.85
N MET A 70 -1.71 5.35 -8.16
CA MET A 70 -0.44 4.69 -8.48
C MET A 70 0.24 5.30 -9.71
N ARG A 71 -0.52 5.53 -10.79
CA ARG A 71 -0.02 6.15 -12.03
C ARG A 71 0.44 7.59 -11.78
N ASP A 72 -0.31 8.37 -11.03
CA ASP A 72 0.01 9.76 -10.74
C ASP A 72 1.23 9.85 -9.81
N ALA A 73 1.26 8.99 -8.79
CA ALA A 73 2.43 8.76 -7.93
C ALA A 73 3.57 8.05 -8.65
N GLY A 74 3.42 7.66 -9.93
CA GLY A 74 4.46 7.04 -10.75
C GLY A 74 5.14 5.85 -10.08
N LEU A 75 4.35 5.08 -9.35
CA LEU A 75 4.73 3.90 -8.60
C LEU A 75 4.05 2.71 -9.26
N VAL A 76 4.85 1.73 -9.67
CA VAL A 76 4.36 0.51 -10.34
C VAL A 76 4.58 -0.65 -9.38
N LEU A 77 3.52 -1.40 -9.08
CA LEU A 77 3.62 -2.64 -8.31
C LEU A 77 4.42 -3.66 -9.12
N VAL A 78 5.53 -4.13 -8.58
CA VAL A 78 6.44 -5.07 -9.26
C VAL A 78 6.52 -6.44 -8.59
N ASP A 79 6.22 -6.52 -7.30
CA ASP A 79 6.19 -7.78 -6.57
C ASP A 79 5.21 -7.68 -5.39
N GLN A 80 4.61 -8.82 -5.05
CA GLN A 80 3.78 -8.96 -3.87
C GLN A 80 3.89 -10.37 -3.30
N LYS A 81 3.98 -10.46 -1.98
CA LYS A 81 4.07 -11.73 -1.27
C LYS A 81 3.21 -11.73 -0.03
N GLU A 82 2.28 -12.67 0.03
CA GLU A 82 1.49 -12.92 1.23
C GLU A 82 2.35 -13.53 2.34
N GLN A 83 2.15 -13.04 3.56
CA GLN A 83 2.64 -13.62 4.80
C GLN A 83 1.45 -13.83 5.74
N PRO A 84 0.92 -15.06 5.83
CA PRO A 84 -0.10 -15.41 6.81
C PRO A 84 0.43 -15.21 8.23
N LEU A 85 -0.34 -14.51 9.08
CA LEU A 85 -0.01 -14.29 10.49
C LEU A 85 -0.82 -15.21 11.40
N ASN A 86 -2.09 -15.46 11.04
CA ASN A 86 -2.95 -16.47 11.66
C ASN A 86 -4.07 -16.89 10.68
N LEU A 87 -5.04 -17.67 11.14
CA LEU A 87 -6.14 -18.19 10.31
C LEU A 87 -6.99 -17.09 9.65
N ASN A 88 -7.08 -15.93 10.27
CA ASN A 88 -7.98 -14.84 9.89
C ASN A 88 -7.23 -13.59 9.40
N PHE A 89 -5.90 -13.57 9.47
CA PHE A 89 -5.13 -12.38 9.20
C PHE A 89 -3.84 -12.70 8.46
N SER A 90 -3.63 -11.99 7.36
CA SER A 90 -2.40 -11.98 6.59
C SER A 90 -1.85 -10.55 6.51
N ARG A 91 -0.56 -10.44 6.19
CA ARG A 91 0.00 -9.20 5.68
C ARG A 91 0.68 -9.47 4.35
N TRP A 92 0.59 -8.52 3.43
CA TRP A 92 1.23 -8.62 2.13
C TRP A 92 2.44 -7.71 2.09
N LEU A 93 3.60 -8.26 1.78
CA LEU A 93 4.78 -7.49 1.42
C LEU A 93 4.63 -7.05 -0.04
N VAL A 94 4.48 -5.75 -0.27
CA VAL A 94 4.35 -5.17 -1.61
C VAL A 94 5.56 -4.33 -1.96
N VAL A 95 5.97 -4.40 -3.23
CA VAL A 95 7.12 -3.70 -3.76
C VAL A 95 6.68 -2.85 -4.93
N PHE A 96 6.99 -1.55 -4.87
CA PHE A 96 6.74 -0.61 -5.96
C PHE A 96 8.04 0.03 -6.44
N ASP A 97 8.20 0.11 -7.76
CA ASP A 97 9.30 0.86 -8.38
C ASP A 97 8.81 2.24 -8.85
N CYS A 98 9.60 3.27 -8.57
CA CYS A 98 9.32 4.65 -8.95
C CYS A 98 9.84 4.93 -10.37
N VAL A 99 8.93 5.18 -11.30
CA VAL A 99 9.26 5.38 -12.73
C VAL A 99 9.25 6.85 -13.18
N LYS A 100 8.77 7.77 -12.33
CA LYS A 100 8.63 9.20 -12.62
C LYS A 100 9.58 10.08 -11.80
#